data_AF-A0A1Y3AY25-F1
#
_entry.id   AF-A0A1Y3AY25-F1
#
_cell.length_a   1.000
_cell.length_b   1.000
_cell.length_c   1.000
_cell.angle_alpha   90.00
_cell.angle_beta   90.00
_cell.angle_gamma   90.00
#
_symmetry.space_group_name_H-M   'P 1'
#
loop_
_entity.id
_entity.type
_entity.pdbx_description
1 polymer ?
#
loop_
_entity_poly.entity_id
_entity_poly.type
_entity_poly.pdbx_seq_one_letter_code
_entity_poly.pdbx_strand_id
1 'polypeptide(L)'
;MECIQQSKTCFNTIGSYRCECGVGFIWDSVTGECQDLNECNRYEWNLCEHYCKNTVGSYECKCFNGFRLMENKRNCTDIDECMNWKPFG
;
A
#
# COMPACT_ATOMS: atom_id res chain seq x y z
N MET A 1 -4.25 28.91 4.88
CA MET A 1 -3.10 28.01 4.68
C MET A 1 -3.64 26.59 4.62
N GLU A 2 -4.17 26.20 3.47
CA GLU A 2 -4.67 24.83 3.28
C GLU A 2 -4.34 24.38 1.87
N CYS A 3 -3.80 23.18 1.75
CA CYS A 3 -3.75 22.49 0.46
C CYS A 3 -5.17 21.97 0.21
N ILE A 4 -5.88 22.57 -0.73
CA ILE A 4 -7.30 22.29 -1.05
C ILE A 4 -7.57 20.89 -1.65
N GLN A 5 -6.58 20.00 -1.67
CA GLN A 5 -6.69 18.66 -2.25
C GLN A 5 -6.35 17.59 -1.21
N GLN A 6 -7.21 16.58 -1.07
CA GLN A 6 -7.04 15.48 -0.09
C GLN A 6 -5.76 14.67 -0.30
N SER A 7 -5.22 14.61 -1.53
CA SER A 7 -3.97 13.93 -1.88
C SER A 7 -2.71 14.79 -1.74
N LYS A 8 -2.80 15.96 -1.08
CA LYS A 8 -1.67 16.86 -0.83
C LYS A 8 -1.37 17.01 0.65
N THR A 9 -0.09 17.05 1.01
CA THR A 9 0.41 17.34 2.35
C THR A 9 1.03 18.73 2.38
N CYS A 10 0.69 19.52 3.41
CA CYS A 10 1.23 20.85 3.63
C CYS A 10 2.49 20.79 4.49
N PHE A 11 3.57 21.44 4.04
CA PHE A 11 4.82 21.57 4.78
C PHE A 11 5.11 23.04 5.03
N ASN A 12 5.27 23.42 6.29
CA ASN A 12 5.66 24.78 6.66
C ASN A 12 7.12 25.05 6.29
N THR A 13 7.40 26.26 5.84
CA THR A 13 8.76 26.76 5.57
C THR A 13 8.96 28.09 6.30
N ILE A 14 10.21 28.57 6.39
CA ILE A 14 10.49 29.85 7.06
C ILE A 14 9.78 30.98 6.28
N GLY A 15 8.77 31.58 6.90
CA GLY A 15 7.99 32.66 6.31
C GLY A 15 6.97 32.23 5.24
N SER A 16 6.78 30.92 4.99
CA SER A 16 5.85 30.43 3.95
C SER A 16 5.40 28.97 4.22
N TYR A 17 4.83 28.32 3.20
CA TYR A 17 4.48 26.90 3.17
C TYR A 17 4.61 26.36 1.73
N ARG A 18 4.70 25.03 1.59
CA ARG A 18 4.60 24.33 0.29
C ARG A 18 3.66 23.13 0.40
N CYS A 19 2.98 22.82 -0.70
CA CYS A 19 2.16 21.61 -0.83
C CYS A 19 2.89 20.59 -1.69
N GLU A 20 2.98 19.36 -1.20
CA GLU A 20 3.51 18.23 -1.98
C GLU A 20 2.46 17.13 -2.05
N CYS A 21 2.63 16.18 -2.98
CA CYS A 21 1.77 14.99 -2.97
C CYS A 21 1.97 14.22 -1.67
N GLY A 22 0.87 13.78 -1.08
CA GLY A 22 0.89 12.95 0.12
C GLY A 22 1.56 11.60 -0.13
N VAL A 23 1.83 10.89 0.96
CA VAL A 23 2.34 9.51 0.90
C VAL A 23 1.36 8.64 0.09
N GLY A 24 1.89 7.84 -0.84
CA GLY A 24 1.09 7.02 -1.74
C GLY A 24 0.56 7.77 -2.98
N PHE A 25 1.00 9.02 -3.21
CA PHE A 25 0.61 9.80 -4.38
C PHE A 25 1.82 10.33 -5.13
N ILE A 26 1.67 10.51 -6.45
CA ILE A 26 2.68 11.06 -7.35
C ILE A 26 2.09 12.21 -8.16
N TRP A 27 2.93 13.20 -8.46
CA TRP A 27 2.53 14.33 -9.30
C TRP A 27 2.39 13.90 -10.76
N ASP A 28 1.21 14.09 -11.33
CA ASP A 28 0.98 13.95 -12.76
C ASP A 28 1.11 15.33 -13.44
N SER A 29 2.13 15.48 -14.28
CA SER A 29 2.40 16.73 -15.00
C SER A 29 1.39 17.03 -16.12
N VAL A 30 0.64 16.02 -16.58
CA VAL A 30 -0.39 16.18 -17.62
C VAL A 30 -1.67 16.71 -17.01
N THR A 31 -2.13 16.11 -15.90
CA THR A 31 -3.35 16.53 -15.22
C THR A 31 -3.13 17.68 -14.24
N GLY A 32 -1.91 17.89 -13.76
CA GLY A 32 -1.57 18.90 -12.75
C GLY A 32 -2.08 18.54 -11.35
N GLU A 33 -2.28 17.25 -11.08
CA GLU A 33 -2.85 16.74 -9.84
C GLU A 33 -1.98 15.64 -9.22
N CYS A 34 -2.16 15.43 -7.91
CA CYS A 34 -1.57 14.29 -7.23
C CYS A 34 -2.47 13.07 -7.44
N GLN A 35 -1.96 12.11 -8.20
CA GLN A 35 -2.64 10.85 -8.49
C GLN A 35 -2.09 9.74 -7.62
N ASP A 36 -2.94 8.74 -7.41
CA ASP A 36 -2.58 7.53 -6.68
C ASP A 36 -1.36 6.86 -7.33
N LEU A 37 -0.36 6.57 -6.50
CA LEU A 37 0.82 5.84 -6.95
C LEU A 37 0.49 4.35 -6.90
N ASN A 38 0.33 3.71 -8.07
CA ASN A 38 0.15 2.27 -8.09
C ASN A 38 1.48 1.55 -7.79
N GLU A 39 1.70 1.16 -6.53
CA GLU A 39 2.92 0.48 -6.12
C GLU A 39 3.02 -0.94 -6.70
N CYS A 40 1.89 -1.59 -6.99
CA CYS A 40 1.87 -2.93 -7.59
C CYS A 40 2.49 -2.99 -8.99
N ASN A 41 2.53 -1.86 -9.72
CA ASN A 41 3.19 -1.79 -11.02
C ASN A 41 4.72 -1.65 -10.92
N ARG A 42 5.27 -1.46 -9.71
CA ARG A 42 6.71 -1.37 -9.47
C ARG A 42 7.27 -2.73 -9.07
N TYR A 43 7.43 -3.59 -10.08
CA TYR A 43 7.93 -4.97 -9.91
C TYR A 43 9.26 -5.05 -9.15
N GLU A 44 10.11 -4.03 -9.26
CA GLU A 44 11.44 -3.96 -8.61
C GLU A 44 11.38 -3.91 -7.09
N TRP A 45 10.21 -3.61 -6.50
CA TRP A 45 10.08 -3.35 -5.07
C TRP A 45 9.76 -4.60 -4.24
N ASN A 46 9.50 -5.75 -4.88
CA ASN A 46 9.15 -7.02 -4.21
C ASN A 46 8.18 -6.81 -3.02
N LEU A 47 7.10 -6.06 -3.27
CA LEU A 47 6.23 -5.53 -2.21
C LEU A 47 5.41 -6.59 -1.49
N CYS A 48 4.92 -7.58 -2.24
CA CYS A 48 4.04 -8.64 -1.77
C CYS A 48 4.62 -9.99 -2.21
N GLU A 49 4.52 -10.99 -1.35
CA GLU A 49 4.99 -12.35 -1.67
C GLU A 49 4.12 -13.02 -2.75
N HIS A 50 2.81 -12.82 -2.69
CA HIS A 50 1.85 -13.40 -3.64
C HIS A 50 1.17 -12.30 -4.47
N TYR A 51 -0.03 -11.85 -4.08
CA TYR A 51 -0.78 -10.85 -4.83
C TYR A 51 -0.62 -9.45 -4.25
N CYS A 52 -0.49 -8.47 -5.13
CA CYS A 52 -0.58 -7.04 -4.80
C CYS A 52 -1.90 -6.47 -5.35
N LYS A 53 -2.64 -5.76 -4.51
CA LYS A 53 -3.83 -4.99 -4.90
C LYS A 53 -3.58 -3.53 -4.59
N ASN A 54 -3.63 -2.70 -5.62
CA ASN A 54 -3.54 -1.26 -5.45
C ASN A 54 -4.80 -0.69 -4.77
N THR A 55 -4.63 0.31 -3.90
CA THR A 55 -5.70 1.02 -3.20
C THR A 55 -5.40 2.52 -3.19
N VAL A 56 -6.41 3.37 -2.98
CA VAL A 56 -6.14 4.82 -2.97
C VAL A 56 -5.25 5.19 -1.78
N GLY A 57 -4.06 5.71 -2.08
CA GLY A 57 -3.02 6.12 -1.14
C GLY A 57 -2.15 4.99 -0.59
N SER A 58 -2.33 3.74 -1.04
CA SER A 58 -1.55 2.60 -0.55
C SER A 58 -1.75 1.32 -1.38
N TYR A 59 -1.29 0.19 -0.86
CA TYR A 59 -1.55 -1.12 -1.44
C TYR A 59 -1.83 -2.17 -0.35
N GLU A 60 -2.48 -3.25 -0.77
CA GLU A 60 -2.75 -4.41 0.08
C GLU A 60 -2.16 -5.67 -0.54
N CYS A 61 -1.37 -6.42 0.23
CA CYS A 61 -0.94 -7.75 -0.16
C CYS A 61 -1.99 -8.80 0.21
N LYS A 62 -2.14 -9.81 -0.63
CA LYS A 62 -3.00 -10.97 -0.38
C LYS A 62 -2.26 -12.26 -0.67
N CYS A 63 -2.59 -13.30 0.07
CA CYS A 63 -2.02 -14.63 -0.12
C CYS A 63 -2.92 -15.51 -0.99
N PHE A 64 -2.32 -16.51 -1.66
CA PHE A 64 -3.08 -17.59 -2.28
C PHE A 64 -3.92 -18.36 -1.24
N ASN A 65 -4.90 -19.13 -1.71
CA ASN A 65 -5.64 -20.06 -0.86
C ASN A 65 -4.68 -21.08 -0.21
N GLY A 66 -4.91 -21.42 1.05
CA GLY A 66 -3.99 -22.25 1.85
C GLY A 66 -2.89 -21.44 2.57
N PHE A 67 -2.84 -20.12 2.41
CA PHE A 67 -1.85 -19.26 3.06
C PHE A 67 -2.52 -18.11 3.81
N ARG A 68 -1.92 -17.69 4.93
CA ARG A 68 -2.32 -16.52 5.71
C ARG A 68 -1.29 -15.40 5.60
N LEU A 69 -1.78 -14.15 5.57
CA LEU A 69 -0.93 -12.97 5.55
C LEU A 69 -0.27 -12.77 6.93
N MET A 70 1.03 -12.55 6.94
CA MET A 70 1.82 -12.30 8.15
C MET A 70 1.62 -10.88 8.69
N GLU A 71 2.07 -10.62 9.92
CA GLU A 71 1.94 -9.30 10.58
C GLU A 71 2.62 -8.16 9.82
N ASN A 72 3.67 -8.47 9.05
CA ASN A 72 4.33 -7.49 8.20
C ASN A 72 3.49 -7.06 6.97
N LYS A 73 2.31 -7.66 6.79
CA LYS A 73 1.35 -7.40 5.71
C LYS A 73 1.91 -7.59 4.29
N ARG A 74 2.99 -8.36 4.14
CA ARG A 74 3.68 -8.59 2.86
C ARG A 74 3.91 -10.06 2.57
N ASN A 75 4.31 -10.80 3.59
CA ASN A 75 4.63 -12.21 3.49
C ASN A 75 3.44 -13.10 3.80
N CYS A 76 3.52 -14.31 3.28
CA CYS A 76 2.51 -15.34 3.41
C CYS A 76 3.13 -16.55 4.13
N THR A 77 2.36 -17.13 5.03
CA THR A 77 2.76 -18.38 5.69
C THR A 77 1.67 -19.41 5.45
N ASP A 78 2.10 -20.64 5.20
CA ASP A 78 1.22 -21.78 4.97
C ASP A 78 0.28 -21.96 6.18
N ILE A 79 -1.00 -22.22 5.89
CA ILE A 79 -1.98 -22.57 6.90
C ILE A 79 -1.85 -24.07 7.09
N ASP A 80 -1.35 -24.51 8.23
CA ASP A 80 -1.30 -25.94 8.53
C ASP A 80 -2.72 -26.47 8.83
N GLU A 81 -3.42 -26.94 7.79
CA GLU A 81 -4.75 -27.52 7.97
C GLU A 81 -4.71 -28.87 8.70
N CYS A 82 -3.55 -29.55 8.74
CA CYS A 82 -3.36 -30.78 9.50
C CYS A 82 -3.43 -30.54 11.01
N MET A 83 -3.05 -29.35 11.50
CA MET A 83 -3.19 -28.98 12.92
C MET A 83 -4.64 -28.77 13.35
N ASN A 84 -5.53 -28.40 12.41
CA ASN A 84 -6.97 -28.27 12.66
C ASN A 84 -7.72 -29.61 12.58
N TRP A 85 -7.13 -30.61 11.90
CA TRP A 85 -7.69 -31.95 11.82
C TRP A 85 -7.10 -32.83 12.92
N LYS A 86 -7.80 -32.93 14.06
CA LYS A 86 -7.50 -33.92 15.11
C LYS A 86 -8.28 -35.21 14.79
N PRO A 87 -7.65 -36.26 14.22
CA PRO A 87 -8.34 -37.51 13.90
C PRO A 87 -8.80 -38.32 15.12
N PHE A 88 -8.37 -37.94 16.32
CA PHE A 88 -8.77 -38.58 17.58
C PHE A 88 -8.98 -37.49 18.64
N GLY A 89 -10.24 -37.25 18.98
CA GLY A 89 -10.63 -36.60 20.23
C GLY A 89 -10.47 -37.55 21.40
#